data_AF-R6XQ25-F1
#
_entry.id   AF-R6XQ25-F1
#
_cell.length_a   1.000
_cell.length_b   1.000
_cell.length_c   1.000
_cell.angle_alpha   90.00
_cell.angle_beta   90.00
_cell.angle_gamma   90.00
#
_symmetry.space_group_name_H-M   'P 1'
#
loop_
_entity.id
_entity.type
_entity.pdbx_description
1 polymer ?
#
loop_
_entity_poly.entity_id
_entity_poly.type
_entity_poly.pdbx_seq_one_letter_code
_entity_poly.pdbx_strand_id
1 'polypeptide(L)'
;MNIQEKIIQNYPLVNKIDFELNCYLLDKRRYLIFWNELIKKDSIEKMLNYLEEKTKNPNFTESKTLIVVGKTKEKFKKVDLVYFNSVNTLVVFYLINEETNEIYMDDSWISFIGLNYKKYVRKINEILNK
;
A
#
# COMPACT_ATOMS: atom_id res chain seq x y z
N MET A 1 -18.57 9.04 0.76
CA MET A 1 -17.65 8.54 -0.29
C MET A 1 -16.71 7.53 0.37
N ASN A 2 -16.58 6.34 -0.19
CA ASN A 2 -15.66 5.33 0.32
C ASN A 2 -14.20 5.84 0.16
N ILE A 3 -13.31 5.52 1.10
CA ILE A 3 -11.86 5.82 1.05
C ILE A 3 -11.27 5.45 -0.32
N GLN A 4 -11.65 4.28 -0.84
CA GLN A 4 -11.20 3.80 -2.14
C GLN A 4 -11.64 4.73 -3.28
N GLU A 5 -12.91 5.11 -3.31
CA GLU A 5 -13.45 6.04 -4.32
C GLU A 5 -12.76 7.41 -4.24
N LYS A 6 -12.56 7.91 -3.02
CA LYS A 6 -11.89 9.20 -2.78
C LYS A 6 -10.48 9.21 -3.33
N ILE A 7 -9.71 8.14 -3.09
CA ILE A 7 -8.35 8.01 -3.64
C ILE A 7 -8.39 7.88 -5.16
N ILE A 8 -9.25 7.02 -5.72
CA ILE A 8 -9.32 6.81 -7.17
C ILE A 8 -9.66 8.09 -7.93
N GLN A 9 -10.55 8.93 -7.39
CA GLN A 9 -10.97 10.18 -8.05
C GLN A 9 -9.92 11.30 -7.97
N ASN A 10 -9.10 11.32 -6.91
CA ASN A 10 -8.22 12.45 -6.62
C ASN A 10 -6.72 12.14 -6.77
N TYR A 11 -6.36 10.88 -6.96
CA TYR A 11 -4.98 10.47 -7.22
C TYR A 11 -4.74 10.35 -8.73
N PRO A 12 -3.61 10.87 -9.29
CA PRO A 12 -3.27 10.70 -10.70
C PRO A 12 -2.79 9.27 -10.97
N LEU A 13 -3.73 8.33 -11.08
CA LEU A 13 -3.46 6.93 -11.39
C LEU A 13 -3.01 6.82 -12.86
N VAL A 14 -2.00 5.99 -13.14
CA VAL A 14 -1.51 5.76 -14.50
C VAL A 14 -2.44 4.80 -15.25
N ASN A 15 -2.65 3.62 -14.69
CA ASN A 15 -3.57 2.63 -15.23
C ASN A 15 -4.01 1.63 -14.16
N LYS A 16 -5.16 0.99 -14.37
CA LYS A 16 -5.59 -0.16 -13.59
C LYS A 16 -4.74 -1.39 -13.98
N ILE A 17 -4.40 -2.21 -13.00
CA ILE A 17 -3.69 -3.47 -13.19
C ILE A 17 -4.70 -4.62 -13.11
N ASP A 18 -4.58 -5.58 -14.03
CA ASP A 18 -5.33 -6.83 -13.94
C ASP A 18 -4.76 -7.66 -12.79
N PHE A 19 -5.51 -7.66 -11.68
CA PHE A 19 -5.14 -8.26 -10.40
C PHE A 19 -6.41 -8.58 -9.62
N GLU A 20 -6.34 -9.58 -8.75
CA GLU A 20 -7.48 -10.07 -7.96
C GLU A 20 -8.04 -8.99 -7.02
N LEU A 21 -7.16 -8.14 -6.47
CA LEU A 21 -7.53 -6.95 -5.70
C LEU A 21 -7.59 -5.73 -6.60
N ASN A 22 -8.32 -4.70 -6.17
CA ASN A 22 -8.34 -3.44 -6.90
C ASN A 22 -6.95 -2.79 -6.83
N CYS A 23 -6.27 -2.76 -7.97
CA CYS A 23 -4.86 -2.41 -8.08
C CYS A 23 -4.61 -1.40 -9.21
N TYR A 24 -3.76 -0.42 -8.95
CA TYR A 24 -3.40 0.63 -9.91
C TYR A 24 -1.91 0.89 -9.91
N LEU A 25 -1.36 1.17 -11.09
CA LEU A 25 -0.02 1.73 -11.21
C LEU A 25 -0.09 3.22 -10.88
N LEU A 26 0.76 3.67 -9.95
CA LEU A 26 0.88 5.09 -9.58
C LEU A 26 1.97 5.81 -10.36
N ASP A 27 3.08 5.12 -10.58
CA ASP A 27 4.29 5.59 -11.25
C ASP A 27 5.16 4.34 -11.44
N LYS A 28 6.26 4.44 -12.20
CA LYS A 28 7.18 3.34 -12.50
C LYS A 28 7.47 2.50 -11.25
N ARG A 29 7.03 1.23 -11.30
CA ARG A 29 7.23 0.20 -10.25
C ARG A 29 6.44 0.42 -8.94
N ARG A 30 5.50 1.37 -8.87
CA ARG A 30 4.68 1.67 -7.68
C ARG A 30 3.24 1.29 -7.92
N TYR A 31 2.74 0.42 -7.08
CA TYR A 31 1.40 -0.13 -7.20
C TYR A 31 0.61 0.26 -5.96
N LEU A 32 -0.60 0.74 -6.15
CA LEU A 32 -1.59 0.98 -5.11
C LEU A 32 -2.54 -0.20 -5.09
N ILE A 33 -2.67 -0.87 -3.95
CA ILE A 33 -3.53 -2.02 -3.74
C ILE A 33 -4.52 -1.68 -2.65
N PHE A 34 -5.81 -1.89 -2.91
CA PHE A 34 -6.85 -1.80 -1.89
C PHE A 34 -7.10 -3.19 -1.30
N TRP A 35 -6.88 -3.31 0.01
CA TRP A 35 -7.16 -4.53 0.75
C TRP A 35 -8.61 -4.54 1.25
N ASN A 36 -9.33 -5.61 0.96
CA ASN A 36 -10.78 -5.68 1.21
C ASN A 36 -11.13 -6.10 2.64
N GLU A 37 -10.22 -6.78 3.35
CA GLU A 37 -10.45 -7.31 4.70
C GLU A 37 -9.83 -6.41 5.78
N LEU A 38 -10.18 -6.67 7.04
CA LEU A 38 -9.51 -6.02 8.17
C LEU A 38 -8.09 -6.57 8.34
N ILE A 39 -7.13 -5.66 8.35
CA ILE A 39 -5.72 -5.98 8.56
C ILE A 39 -5.45 -6.05 10.07
N LYS A 40 -4.96 -7.20 10.50
CA LYS A 40 -4.52 -7.48 11.87
C LYS A 40 -3.03 -7.79 11.87
N LYS A 41 -2.32 -7.50 12.98
CA LYS A 41 -0.88 -7.76 13.07
C LYS A 41 -0.51 -9.22 12.83
N ASP A 42 -1.30 -10.15 13.36
CA ASP A 42 -1.10 -11.60 13.19
C ASP A 42 -1.31 -12.07 11.74
N SER A 43 -2.05 -11.31 10.94
CA SER A 43 -2.32 -11.62 9.52
C SER A 43 -1.27 -11.08 8.55
N ILE A 44 -0.40 -10.15 8.98
CA ILE A 44 0.52 -9.45 8.07
C ILE A 44 1.45 -10.41 7.33
N GLU A 45 2.04 -11.38 8.01
CA GLU A 45 2.96 -12.34 7.38
C GLU A 45 2.28 -13.12 6.25
N LYS A 46 1.05 -13.60 6.51
CA LYS A 46 0.23 -14.27 5.50
C LYS A 46 -0.09 -13.35 4.31
N MET A 47 -0.37 -12.08 4.58
CA MET A 47 -0.62 -11.09 3.53
C MET A 47 0.62 -10.81 2.69
N LEU A 48 1.80 -10.69 3.30
CA LEU A 48 3.07 -10.50 2.59
C LEU A 48 3.36 -11.68 1.66
N ASN A 49 3.17 -12.92 2.14
CA ASN A 49 3.31 -14.12 1.33
C ASN A 49 2.31 -14.14 0.15
N TYR A 50 1.04 -13.78 0.40
CA TYR A 50 0.04 -13.66 -0.65
C TYR A 50 0.43 -12.63 -1.72
N LEU A 51 0.84 -11.44 -1.30
CA LEU A 51 1.25 -10.36 -2.21
C LEU A 51 2.49 -10.75 -3.01
N GLU A 52 3.47 -11.39 -2.38
CA GLU A 52 4.66 -11.86 -3.07
C GLU A 52 4.29 -12.85 -4.18
N GLU A 53 3.56 -13.91 -3.85
CA GLU A 53 3.18 -14.94 -4.83
C GLU A 53 2.31 -14.38 -5.95
N LYS A 54 1.30 -13.58 -5.61
CA LYS A 54 0.35 -13.05 -6.60
C LYS A 54 0.95 -11.98 -7.49
N THR A 55 2.06 -11.34 -7.11
CA THR A 55 2.75 -10.32 -7.93
C THR A 55 3.98 -10.86 -8.67
N LYS A 56 4.21 -12.19 -8.66
CA LYS A 56 5.18 -12.90 -9.52
C LYS A 56 4.56 -13.20 -10.90
N ASN A 57 4.17 -12.15 -11.62
CA ASN A 57 3.61 -12.27 -12.96
C ASN A 57 3.95 -11.04 -13.84
N PRO A 58 3.74 -11.10 -15.17
CA PRO A 58 4.14 -10.04 -16.09
C PRO A 58 3.45 -8.68 -15.90
N ASN A 59 2.32 -8.61 -15.18
CA ASN A 59 1.63 -7.35 -14.89
C ASN A 59 2.38 -6.48 -13.87
N PHE A 60 3.38 -7.06 -13.20
CA PHE A 60 4.20 -6.39 -12.21
C PHE A 60 5.67 -6.42 -12.62
N THR A 61 6.35 -5.31 -12.38
CA THR A 61 7.80 -5.21 -12.52
C THR A 61 8.51 -6.10 -11.50
N GLU A 62 9.70 -6.58 -11.86
CA GLU A 62 10.54 -7.40 -10.98
C GLU A 62 10.82 -6.69 -9.64
N SER A 63 11.46 -5.52 -9.67
CA SER A 63 11.56 -4.64 -8.49
C SER A 63 10.34 -3.74 -8.40
N LYS A 64 9.74 -3.63 -7.22
CA LYS A 64 8.46 -2.94 -7.03
C LYS A 64 8.21 -2.49 -5.60
N THR A 65 7.36 -1.48 -5.50
CA THR A 65 6.78 -1.01 -4.25
C THR A 65 5.28 -1.25 -4.31
N LEU A 66 4.75 -1.99 -3.34
CA LEU A 66 3.32 -2.23 -3.15
C LEU A 66 2.85 -1.36 -1.99
N ILE A 67 1.98 -0.38 -2.27
CA ILE A 67 1.34 0.47 -1.27
C ILE A 67 -0.05 -0.10 -1.03
N VAL A 68 -0.23 -0.70 0.14
CA VAL A 68 -1.47 -1.39 0.52
C VAL A 68 -2.29 -0.47 1.40
N VAL A 69 -3.43 -0.02 0.90
CA VAL A 69 -4.43 0.75 1.65
C VAL A 69 -5.45 -0.23 2.23
N GLY A 70 -5.66 -0.19 3.53
CA GLY A 70 -6.61 -1.07 4.20
C GLY A 70 -7.16 -0.50 5.50
N LYS A 71 -8.10 -1.22 6.09
CA LYS A 71 -8.69 -0.89 7.39
C LYS A 71 -8.11 -1.76 8.50
N THR A 72 -8.12 -1.25 9.71
CA THR A 72 -7.74 -2.01 10.91
C THR A 72 -8.59 -1.60 12.11
N LYS A 73 -8.48 -2.37 13.20
CA LYS A 73 -8.95 -2.02 14.55
C LYS A 73 -7.78 -1.89 15.53
N GLU A 74 -6.57 -2.21 15.10
CA GLU A 74 -5.38 -2.28 15.96
C GLU A 74 -4.52 -1.04 15.81
N LYS A 75 -3.70 -0.75 16.83
CA LYS A 75 -2.71 0.33 16.78
C LYS A 75 -1.41 -0.16 16.17
N PHE A 76 -0.89 0.57 15.18
CA PHE A 76 0.38 0.27 14.53
C PHE A 76 1.45 1.31 14.87
N LYS A 77 2.69 0.86 15.05
CA LYS A 77 3.84 1.76 15.02
C LYS A 77 4.29 1.93 13.57
N LYS A 78 4.97 3.04 13.30
CA LYS A 78 5.52 3.36 11.99
C LYS A 78 6.41 2.23 11.41
N VAL A 79 7.23 1.62 12.27
CA VAL A 79 8.11 0.50 11.89
C VAL A 79 7.37 -0.79 11.51
N ASP A 80 6.11 -0.94 11.94
CA ASP A 80 5.29 -2.13 11.66
C ASP A 80 4.57 -2.02 10.29
N LEU A 81 4.81 -0.95 9.53
CA LEU A 81 4.09 -0.66 8.29
C LEU A 81 4.93 -0.89 7.03
N VAL A 82 6.21 -1.23 7.17
CA VAL A 82 7.15 -1.28 6.05
C VAL A 82 7.91 -2.59 6.08
N TYR A 83 7.81 -3.35 4.99
CA TYR A 83 8.42 -4.67 4.85
C TYR A 83 9.19 -4.76 3.55
N PHE A 84 10.42 -5.26 3.61
CA PHE A 84 11.23 -5.56 2.44
C PHE A 84 11.52 -7.06 2.43
N ASN A 85 11.24 -7.73 1.31
CA ASN A 85 11.45 -9.18 1.19
C ASN A 85 12.93 -9.58 1.02
N SER A 86 13.87 -8.66 1.28
CA SER A 86 15.31 -8.84 1.09
C SER A 86 15.78 -9.07 -0.34
N VAL A 87 14.87 -9.02 -1.33
CA VAL A 87 15.20 -9.23 -2.75
C VAL A 87 14.94 -7.97 -3.56
N ASN A 88 13.67 -7.62 -3.77
CA ASN A 88 13.30 -6.58 -4.74
C ASN A 88 11.92 -5.95 -4.50
N THR A 89 11.17 -6.42 -3.51
CA THR A 89 9.79 -5.99 -3.26
C THR A 89 9.69 -5.32 -1.91
N LEU A 90 9.17 -4.10 -1.93
CA LEU A 90 8.88 -3.30 -0.75
C LEU A 90 7.37 -3.19 -0.58
N VAL A 91 6.83 -3.61 0.55
CA VAL A 91 5.41 -3.48 0.91
C VAL A 91 5.27 -2.41 1.97
N VAL A 92 4.33 -1.49 1.76
CA VAL A 92 4.07 -0.35 2.64
C VAL A 92 2.58 -0.28 2.94
N PHE A 93 2.22 -0.37 4.20
CA PHE A 93 0.85 -0.29 4.66
C PHE A 93 0.44 1.15 4.98
N TYR A 94 -0.71 1.55 4.45
CA TYR A 94 -1.46 2.73 4.84
C TYR A 94 -2.77 2.26 5.46
N LEU A 95 -2.88 2.36 6.78
CA LEU A 95 -3.99 1.78 7.52
C LEU A 95 -4.85 2.86 8.15
N ILE A 96 -6.17 2.65 8.11
CA ILE A 96 -7.13 3.52 8.78
C ILE A 96 -7.85 2.69 9.83
N ASN A 97 -7.82 3.16 11.07
CA ASN A 97 -8.61 2.56 12.13
C ASN A 97 -10.09 2.84 11.88
N GLU A 98 -10.91 1.81 11.70
CA GLU A 98 -12.32 2.02 11.34
C GLU A 98 -13.20 2.48 12.52
N GLU A 99 -12.69 2.37 13.76
CA GLU A 99 -13.40 2.79 14.97
C GLU A 99 -13.02 4.21 15.37
N THR A 100 -11.74 4.58 15.25
CA THR A 100 -11.22 5.88 15.69
C THR A 100 -10.93 6.86 14.56
N ASN A 101 -10.95 6.41 13.30
CA ASN A 101 -10.44 7.14 12.14
C ASN A 101 -8.96 7.55 12.24
N GLU A 102 -8.20 6.98 13.18
CA GLU A 102 -6.76 7.19 13.30
C GLU A 102 -6.05 6.59 12.07
N ILE A 103 -5.08 7.34 11.53
CA ILE A 103 -4.30 6.93 10.37
C ILE A 103 -2.93 6.43 10.83
N TYR A 104 -2.57 5.23 10.40
CA TYR A 104 -1.22 4.68 10.55
C TYR A 104 -0.53 4.64 9.18
N MET A 105 0.56 5.40 9.04
CA MET A 105 1.33 5.45 7.80
C MET A 105 2.82 5.65 8.07
N ASP A 106 3.66 5.21 7.14
CA ASP A 106 5.08 5.57 7.10
C ASP A 106 5.35 6.53 5.92
N ASP A 107 5.92 7.70 6.22
CA ASP A 107 6.42 8.68 5.25
C ASP A 107 7.93 8.96 5.40
N SER A 108 8.65 8.03 5.97
CA SER A 108 10.10 8.06 6.13
C SER A 108 10.78 8.07 4.76
N TRP A 109 11.92 8.77 4.68
CA TRP A 109 12.73 8.67 3.47
C TRP A 109 13.49 7.36 3.49
N ILE A 110 13.35 6.58 2.43
CA ILE A 110 14.13 5.35 2.23
C ILE A 110 14.83 5.39 0.87
N SER A 111 16.06 4.88 0.85
CA SER A 111 16.90 4.82 -0.35
C SER A 111 17.17 3.38 -0.80
N PHE A 112 16.16 2.51 -0.74
CA PHE A 112 16.26 1.17 -1.32
C PHE A 112 16.05 1.26 -2.83
N ILE A 113 17.11 1.07 -3.64
CA ILE A 113 17.08 0.75 -5.09
C ILE A 113 16.02 1.55 -5.91
N GLY A 114 15.86 2.84 -5.61
CA GLY A 114 14.86 3.67 -6.27
C GLY A 114 13.41 3.18 -6.12
N LEU A 115 13.04 2.60 -4.96
CA LEU A 115 11.71 2.11 -4.54
C LEU A 115 11.03 2.99 -3.47
N ASN A 116 11.47 4.25 -3.35
CA ASN A 116 10.88 5.23 -2.43
C ASN A 116 9.36 5.35 -2.58
N TYR A 117 8.64 5.29 -1.44
CA TYR A 117 7.18 5.39 -1.32
C TYR A 117 6.68 6.70 -0.68
N LYS A 118 7.56 7.49 -0.06
CA LYS A 118 7.22 8.67 0.76
C LYS A 118 6.25 9.62 0.08
N LYS A 119 6.57 10.03 -1.15
CA LYS A 119 5.73 10.99 -1.91
C LYS A 119 4.32 10.44 -2.16
N TYR A 120 4.21 9.12 -2.34
CA TYR A 120 2.94 8.49 -2.66
C TYR A 120 2.04 8.37 -1.45
N VAL A 121 2.60 7.90 -0.33
CA VAL A 121 1.90 7.80 0.96
C VAL A 121 1.43 9.17 1.44
N ARG A 122 2.27 10.21 1.34
CA ARG A 122 1.88 11.58 1.70
C ARG A 122 0.72 12.08 0.86
N LYS A 123 0.73 11.83 -0.45
CA LYS A 123 -0.36 12.23 -1.33
C LYS A 123 -1.67 11.50 -1.03
N ILE A 124 -1.62 10.21 -0.69
CA ILE A 124 -2.79 9.47 -0.20
C ILE A 124 -3.34 10.16 1.06
N ASN A 125 -2.45 10.48 2.00
CA ASN A 125 -2.84 11.16 3.23
C ASN A 125 -3.47 12.54 3.00
N GLU A 126 -2.91 13.34 2.10
CA GLU A 126 -3.46 14.64 1.73
C GLU A 126 -4.85 14.51 1.10
N ILE A 127 -5.07 13.51 0.25
CA ILE A 127 -6.39 13.25 -0.36
C ILE A 127 -7.41 12.87 0.71
N LEU A 128 -7.03 12.04 1.69
CA LEU A 128 -7.98 11.58 2.70
C LEU A 128 -8.33 12.65 3.73
N ASN A 129 -7.40 13.56 4.05
CA ASN A 129 -7.61 14.65 5.01
C ASN A 129 -8.17 15.95 4.41
N LYS A 130 -8.37 16.03 3.08
CA LYS A 130 -9.10 17.12 2.42
C LYS A 130 -10.59 16.85 2.39
#